data_AF-A0A7G9SKE6-F1
#
_entry.id   AF-A0A7G9SKE6-F1
#
_cell.length_a   1.000
_cell.length_b   1.000
_cell.length_c   1.000
_cell.angle_alpha   90.00
_cell.angle_beta   90.00
_cell.angle_gamma   90.00
#
_symmetry.space_group_name_H-M   'P 1'
#
loop_
_entity.id
_entity.type
_entity.pdbx_description
1 polymer ?
#
loop_
_entity_poly.entity_id
_entity_poly.type
_entity_poly.pdbx_seq_one_letter_code
_entity_poly.pdbx_strand_id
1 'polypeptide(L)' 'MHDVNIIERAYQLAAESGSVDEVRRKLTQEGYLQVAAHLSGPRIRADIQQRLNPRLVPPKPPRKQPSADAP' A
#
# COMPACT_ATOMS: atom_id res chain seq x y z
N MET A 1 -17.47 -20.94 -4.28
CA MET A 1 -16.18 -20.40 -4.78
C MET A 1 -15.78 -19.33 -3.79
N HIS A 2 -14.66 -19.51 -3.09
CA HIS A 2 -14.18 -18.51 -2.14
C HIS A 2 -13.45 -17.43 -2.92
N ASP A 3 -14.22 -16.52 -3.54
CA ASP A 3 -13.74 -15.22 -3.97
C ASP A 3 -13.38 -14.42 -2.73
N VAL A 4 -12.31 -14.80 -2.03
CA VAL A 4 -11.74 -13.94 -1.01
C VAL A 4 -11.28 -12.71 -1.76
N ASN A 5 -12.07 -11.65 -1.69
CA ASN A 5 -11.94 -10.50 -2.55
C ASN A 5 -10.54 -9.90 -2.29
N ILE A 6 -9.68 -9.86 -3.32
CA ILE A 6 -8.27 -9.42 -3.20
C ILE A 6 -8.18 -8.10 -2.44
N ILE A 7 -9.18 -7.24 -2.63
CA ILE A 7 -9.33 -5.94 -1.97
C ILE A 7 -9.56 -6.07 -0.46
N GLU A 8 -10.46 -6.95 -0.02
CA GLU A 8 -10.71 -7.17 1.40
C GLU A 8 -9.47 -7.76 2.08
N ARG A 9 -8.79 -8.71 1.42
CA ARG A 9 -7.55 -9.26 1.95
C ARG A 9 -6.44 -8.21 1.99
N ALA A 10 -6.34 -7.35 0.98
CA ALA A 10 -5.40 -6.23 0.97
C ALA A 10 -5.63 -5.28 2.15
N TYR A 11 -6.89 -5.01 2.51
CA TYR A 11 -7.20 -4.17 3.67
C TYR A 11 -6.83 -4.81 5.01
N GLN A 12 -7.01 -6.12 5.16
CA GLN A 12 -6.54 -6.84 6.35
C GLN A 12 -5.02 -6.75 6.48
N LEU A 13 -4.31 -7.06 5.38
CA LEU A 13 -2.85 -7.03 5.35
C LEU A 13 -2.28 -5.62 5.49
N ALA A 14 -3.01 -4.57 5.12
CA ALA A 14 -2.57 -3.18 5.28
C ALA A 14 -2.30 -2.85 6.76
N ALA A 15 -3.14 -3.32 7.68
CA ALA A 15 -2.97 -3.09 9.12
C ALA A 15 -1.71 -3.78 9.70
N GLU A 16 -1.15 -4.75 8.98
CA GLU A 16 0.05 -5.51 9.33
C GLU A 16 1.25 -5.18 8.43
N SER A 17 1.14 -4.15 7.59
CA SER A 17 2.16 -3.80 6.59
C SER A 17 2.54 -2.32 6.69
N GLY A 18 3.81 -2.02 6.39
CA GLY A 18 4.31 -0.64 6.35
C GLY A 18 4.18 0.02 4.98
N SER A 19 3.83 -0.73 3.94
CA SER A 19 3.76 -0.24 2.57
C SER A 19 2.84 -1.06 1.67
N VAL A 20 2.33 -0.43 0.61
CA VAL A 20 1.50 -1.11 -0.41
C VAL A 20 2.28 -2.22 -1.13
N ASP A 21 3.60 -2.07 -1.30
CA ASP A 21 4.45 -3.13 -1.89
C ASP A 21 4.48 -4.38 -1.01
N GLU A 22 4.56 -4.21 0.31
CA GLU A 22 4.47 -5.31 1.27
C GLU A 22 3.13 -6.04 1.17
N VAL A 23 2.02 -5.29 1.13
CA VAL A 23 0.68 -5.85 0.92
C VAL A 23 0.62 -6.66 -0.39
N ARG A 24 1.19 -6.12 -1.47
CA ARG A 24 1.26 -6.81 -2.77
C ARG A 24 2.05 -8.11 -2.68
N ARG A 25 3.19 -8.11 -1.99
CA ARG A 25 4.03 -9.31 -1.79
C ARG A 25 3.29 -10.37 -0.98
N LYS A 26 2.69 -10.00 0.15
CA LYS A 26 1.92 -10.93 1.00
C LYS A 26 0.78 -11.59 0.22
N LEU A 27 -0.01 -10.81 -0.54
CA LEU A 27 -1.06 -11.37 -1.40
C LEU A 27 -0.50 -12.32 -2.47
N THR A 28 0.63 -11.98 -3.09
CA THR A 28 1.27 -12.85 -4.08
C THR A 28 1.76 -14.15 -3.43
N GLN A 29 2.30 -14.09 -2.21
CA GLN A 29 2.72 -15.26 -1.43
C GLN A 29 1.54 -16.14 -1.00
N GLU A 30 0.38 -15.55 -0.72
CA GLU A 30 -0.86 -16.30 -0.45
C GLU A 30 -1.48 -16.92 -1.71
N GLY A 31 -0.90 -16.68 -2.89
CA GLY A 31 -1.36 -17.27 -4.16
C GLY A 31 -2.43 -16.47 -4.88
N TYR A 32 -2.70 -15.23 -4.47
CA TYR A 32 -3.60 -14.36 -5.21
C TYR A 32 -2.99 -13.99 -6.57
N LEU A 33 -3.77 -14.16 -7.62
CA LEU A 33 -3.43 -13.77 -8.98
C LEU A 33 -3.91 -12.34 -9.26
N GLN A 34 -3.32 -11.69 -10.26
CA GLN A 34 -3.72 -10.34 -10.71
C GLN A 34 -3.69 -9.25 -9.62
N VAL A 35 -2.99 -9.47 -8.49
CA VAL A 35 -2.86 -8.51 -7.39
C VAL A 35 -2.45 -7.13 -7.89
N ALA A 36 -1.50 -7.07 -8.82
CA ALA A 36 -1.08 -5.82 -9.44
C ALA A 36 -2.22 -5.09 -10.17
N ALA A 37 -3.08 -5.80 -10.92
CA ALA A 37 -4.22 -5.18 -11.61
C ALA A 37 -5.23 -4.60 -10.61
N HIS A 38 -5.54 -5.33 -9.53
CA HIS A 38 -6.45 -4.87 -8.49
C HIS A 38 -5.89 -3.71 -7.66
N LEU A 39 -4.60 -3.75 -7.31
CA LEU A 39 -3.92 -2.73 -6.51
C LEU A 39 -3.43 -1.51 -7.31
N SER A 40 -3.47 -1.56 -8.65
CA SER A 40 -3.06 -0.42 -9.50
C SER A 40 -4.08 0.71 -9.51
N GLY A 41 -5.31 0.47 -9.06
CA GLY A 41 -6.34 1.49 -8.97
C GLY A 41 -5.92 2.63 -8.02
N PRO A 42 -5.93 3.91 -8.45
CA PRO A 42 -5.49 5.03 -7.62
C PRO A 42 -6.30 5.16 -6.32
N ARG A 43 -7.61 4.87 -6.40
CA ARG A 43 -8.51 4.89 -5.24
C ARG A 43 -8.18 3.78 -4.24
N ILE A 44 -7.98 2.55 -4.71
CA ILE A 44 -7.67 1.40 -3.85
C ILE A 44 -6.30 1.58 -3.20
N ARG A 45 -5.31 2.03 -3.97
CA ARG A 45 -3.98 2.32 -3.46
C ARG A 45 -4.00 3.39 -2.37
N ALA A 46 -4.79 4.45 -2.54
CA ALA A 46 -4.96 5.49 -1.53
C ALA A 46 -5.67 4.95 -0.27
N ASP A 47 -6.68 4.11 -0.42
CA ASP A 47 -7.40 3.50 0.71
C ASP A 47 -6.46 2.58 1.52
N ILE A 48 -5.69 1.73 0.85
CA ILE A 48 -4.68 0.88 1.49
C ILE A 48 -3.64 1.73 2.21
N GLN A 49 -3.14 2.80 1.58
CA GLN A 49 -2.17 3.71 2.22
C GLN A 49 -2.69 4.33 3.52
N GLN A 50 -3.98 4.66 3.59
CA GLN A 50 -4.59 5.20 4.81
C GLN A 50 -4.75 4.14 5.91
N ARG A 51 -4.81 2.86 5.54
CA ARG A 51 -4.93 1.72 6.47
C ARG A 51 -3.58 1.11 6.85
N LEU A 52 -2.48 1.55 6.24
CA LEU A 52 -1.15 1.07 6.58
C LEU A 52 -0.86 1.35 8.05
N ASN A 53 -0.12 0.43 8.67
CA ASN A 53 0.23 0.58 10.07
C ASN A 53 1.24 1.73 10.24
N PRO A 54 0.88 2.86 10.87
CA PRO A 54 1.74 4.04 10.98
C PRO A 54 3.05 3.76 11.73
N ARG A 55 3.11 2.68 12.53
CA ARG A 55 4.32 2.24 13.22
C ARG A 55 5.31 1.52 12.32
N LEU A 56 4.83 0.96 11.20
CA LEU A 56 5.64 0.24 10.21
C LEU A 56 5.92 1.07 8.96
N VAL A 57 5.15 2.15 8.72
CA VAL A 57 5.41 3.03 7.59
C VAL A 57 6.75 3.72 7.81
N PRO A 58 7.76 3.51 6.94
CA PRO A 58 9.00 4.27 7.04
C PRO A 58 8.66 5.77 6.91
N PRO A 59 9.30 6.64 7.70
CA PRO A 59 9.04 8.07 7.61
C PRO A 59 9.30 8.49 6.16
N LYS A 60 8.25 9.00 5.51
CA LYS A 60 8.34 9.50 4.15
C LYS A 60 9.49 10.53 4.15
N PRO A 61 10.53 10.37 3.31
CA PRO A 61 11.64 11.30 3.32
C PRO A 61 11.07 12.71 3.17
N PRO A 62 11.51 13.68 3.98
CA PRO A 62 11.00 15.03 3.89
C PRO A 62 11.17 15.44 2.43
N ARG A 63 10.05 15.81 1.80
CA ARG A 63 10.07 16.40 0.48
C ARG A 63 11.04 17.57 0.62
N LYS A 64 12.23 17.48 0.00
CA LYS A 64 13.15 18.62 -0.08
C LYS A 64 12.29 19.75 -0.65
N GLN A 65 11.90 20.69 0.20
CA GLN A 65 11.32 21.94 -0.26
C GLN A 65 12.35 22.50 -1.24
N PRO A 66 11.96 22.93 -2.45
CA PRO A 66 12.89 23.65 -3.30
C PRO A 66 13.37 24.81 -2.44
N SER A 67 14.66 24.80 -2.11
CA SER A 67 15.31 25.92 -1.45
C SER A 67 14.88 27.16 -2.22
N ALA A 68 14.13 28.03 -1.55
CA ALA A 68 13.87 29.36 -2.05
C ALA A 68 15.25 30.00 -2.18
N ASP A 69 15.73 30.00 -3.43
CA ASP A 69 16.93 30.72 -3.83
C ASP A 69 16.60 32.20 -3.66
N ALA A 70 17.14 32.76 -2.59
CA ALA A 70 17.32 34.19 -2.37
C ALA A 70 18.84 34.40 -2.26
N PRO A 71 19.41 35.56 -2.62
CA PRO A 71 18.83 36.81 -3.11
C PRO A 71 19.00 37.10 -4.61
#